data_AF-A0A661GSV0-F1
#
_entry.id   AF-A0A661GSV0-F1
#
_cell.length_a   1.000
_cell.length_b   1.000
_cell.length_c   1.000
_cell.angle_alpha   90.00
_cell.angle_beta   90.00
_cell.angle_gamma   90.00
#
_symmetry.space_group_name_H-M   'P 1'
#
loop_
_entity.id
_entity.type
_entity.pdbx_description
1 polymer ?
#
loop_
_entity_poly.entity_id
_entity_poly.type
_entity_poly.pdbx_seq_one_letter_code
_entity_poly.pdbx_strand_id
1 'polypeptide(L)' 'MYIYDQHDKTLIGERVAQYRRQTDDYLAGKIPDEVFLPLRLQNGLYVQRLAPMLRI' A
#
# COMPACT_ATOMS: atom_id res chain seq x y z
N MET A 1 -23.50 -8.61 12.53
CA MET A 1 -22.32 -8.32 11.68
C MET A 1 -22.57 -6.99 11.00
N TYR A 2 -21.56 -6.13 10.89
CA TYR A 2 -21.70 -4.83 10.22
C TYR A 2 -21.95 -5.04 8.72
N ILE A 3 -22.90 -4.31 8.15
CA ILE A 3 -23.25 -4.36 6.73
C ILE A 3 -22.73 -3.08 6.09
N TYR A 4 -21.80 -3.21 5.16
CA TYR A 4 -21.26 -2.08 4.42
C TYR A 4 -22.32 -1.44 3.54
N ASP A 5 -22.46 -0.13 3.65
CA ASP A 5 -23.36 0.64 2.82
C ASP A 5 -22.65 1.22 1.58
N GLN A 6 -23.35 2.09 0.85
CA GLN A 6 -22.79 2.72 -0.35
C GLN A 6 -21.70 3.75 -0.02
N HIS A 7 -21.80 4.42 1.13
CA HIS A 7 -20.80 5.37 1.58
C HIS A 7 -19.49 4.66 1.90
N ASP A 8 -19.56 3.54 2.62
CA ASP A 8 -18.39 2.71 2.93
C ASP A 8 -17.66 2.25 1.66
N LYS A 9 -18.43 1.75 0.68
CA LYS A 9 -17.87 1.29 -0.61
C LYS A 9 -17.17 2.42 -1.35
N THR A 10 -17.75 3.62 -1.31
CA THR A 10 -17.17 4.80 -1.95
C THR A 10 -15.87 5.19 -1.25
N LEU A 11 -15.88 5.27 0.07
CA LEU A 11 -14.71 5.60 0.89
C LEU A 11 -13.56 4.60 0.67
N ILE A 12 -13.86 3.30 0.63
CA ILE A 12 -12.85 2.27 0.34
C ILE A 12 -12.30 2.45 -1.08
N GLY A 13 -13.17 2.69 -2.06
CA GLY A 13 -12.76 2.93 -3.45
C GLY A 13 -11.80 4.11 -3.59
N GLU A 14 -12.09 5.23 -2.93
CA GLU A 14 -11.23 6.41 -2.91
C GLU A 14 -9.86 6.12 -2.28
N ARG A 15 -9.83 5.41 -1.15
CA ARG A 15 -8.57 5.00 -0.48
C ARG A 15 -7.75 4.07 -1.35
N VAL A 16 -8.38 3.12 -2.04
CA VAL A 16 -7.70 2.22 -2.99
C VAL A 16 -7.11 3.03 -4.15
N ALA A 17 -7.86 3.97 -4.71
CA ALA A 17 -7.38 4.82 -5.80
C ALA A 17 -6.20 5.71 -5.36
N GLN A 18 -6.26 6.26 -4.15
CA GLN A 18 -5.17 7.03 -3.55
C GLN A 18 -3.90 6.19 -3.39
N TYR A 19 -4.02 5.03 -2.74
CA TYR A 19 -2.85 4.17 -2.48
C TYR A 19 -2.24 3.62 -3.77
N ARG A 20 -3.05 3.32 -4.78
CA ARG A 20 -2.57 2.95 -6.13
C ARG A 20 -1.68 4.05 -6.71
N ARG A 21 -2.15 5.30 -6.73
CA ARG A 21 -1.37 6.42 -7.26
C ARG A 21 -0.04 6.61 -6.52
N GLN A 22 -0.06 6.53 -5.18
CA GLN A 22 1.16 6.63 -4.37
C GLN A 22 2.15 5.50 -4.68
N THR A 23 1.65 4.29 -4.92
CA THR A 23 2.46 3.15 -5.34
C THR A 23 3.05 3.38 -6.73
N ASP A 24 2.27 3.88 -7.68
CA ASP A 24 2.74 4.19 -9.03
C ASP A 24 3.85 5.27 -9.00
N ASP A 25 3.68 6.30 -8.18
CA ASP A 25 4.68 7.36 -8.02
C ASP A 25 5.97 6.84 -7.34
N TYR A 26 5.87 5.91 -6.39
CA TYR A 26 7.03 5.24 -5.80
C TYR A 26 7.76 4.37 -6.83
N LEU A 27 7.03 3.56 -7.61
CA LEU A 27 7.60 2.71 -8.66
C LEU A 27 8.25 3.55 -9.77
N ALA A 28 7.70 4.74 -10.05
CA ALA A 28 8.29 5.71 -10.97
C ALA A 28 9.47 6.51 -10.38
N GLY A 29 9.84 6.27 -9.11
CA GLY A 29 10.93 6.98 -8.42
C GLY A 29 10.63 8.44 -8.07
N LYS A 30 9.36 8.88 -8.16
CA LYS A 30 8.96 10.27 -7.86
C LYS A 30 8.89 10.55 -6.37
N ILE A 31 8.69 9.53 -5.55
CA ILE A 31 8.77 9.62 -4.08
C ILE A 31 9.81 8.62 -3.56
N PRO A 32 10.60 9.00 -2.54
CA PRO A 32 11.62 8.13 -1.98
C PRO A 32 11.02 7.04 -1.09
N ASP A 33 11.80 5.98 -0.84
CA ASP A 33 11.40 4.83 -0.01
C ASP A 33 10.97 5.23 1.41
N GLU A 34 11.61 6.24 1.99
CA GLU A 34 11.25 6.77 3.32
C GLU A 34 9.84 7.39 3.37
N VAL A 35 9.38 7.98 2.26
CA VAL A 35 8.02 8.52 2.13
C VAL A 35 7.02 7.40 1.87
N PHE A 36 7.39 6.40 1.07
CA PHE A 36 6.51 5.27 0.77
C PHE A 36 6.37 4.26 1.93
N LEU A 37 7.39 4.14 2.78
CA LEU A 37 7.42 3.22 3.92
C LEU A 37 6.18 3.33 4.84
N PRO A 38 5.80 4.49 5.39
CA PRO A 38 4.61 4.59 6.23
C PRO A 38 3.32 4.32 5.44
N LEU A 39 3.24 4.73 4.16
CA LEU A 39 2.07 4.52 3.32
C LEU A 39 1.79 3.03 3.11
N ARG A 40 2.82 2.25 2.77
CA ARG A 40 2.65 0.82 2.54
C ARG A 40 2.35 0.05 3.83
N LEU A 41 2.94 0.44 4.96
CA LEU A 41 2.69 -0.21 6.25
C LEU A 41 1.25 0.05 6.74
N GLN A 42 0.75 1.27 6.61
CA GLN A 42 -0.64 1.60 6.94
C GLN A 42 -1.67 0.84 6.09
N ASN A 43 -1.28 0.42 4.88
CA ASN A 43 -2.10 -0.39 3.98
C ASN A 43 -1.77 -1.89 4.06
N GLY A 44 -0.98 -2.32 5.05
CA GLY A 44 -0.69 -3.74 5.30
C GLY A 44 0.28 -4.38 4.31
N LEU A 45 0.98 -3.58 3.48
CA LEU A 45 1.98 -4.08 2.54
C LEU A 45 3.37 -4.13 3.19
N TYR A 46 3.83 -5.35 3.45
CA TYR A 46 5.16 -5.66 3.98
C TYR A 46 6.06 -6.16 2.85
N VAL A 47 7.21 -5.49 2.67
CA VAL A 47 8.23 -5.88 1.70
C VAL A 47 9.43 -6.44 2.45
N GLN A 48 9.87 -7.63 2.05
CA GLN A 48 11.10 -8.23 2.55
C GLN A 48 12.30 -7.55 1.89
N ARG A 49 13.10 -6.81 2.65
CA ARG A 49 14.26 -6.06 2.12
C ARG A 49 15.51 -6.91 1.99
N LEU A 50 15.72 -7.81 2.94
CA LEU A 50 16.85 -8.72 2.99
C LEU A 50 16.28 -10.13 2.95
N ALA A 51 16.21 -10.68 1.73
CA ALA A 51 15.69 -12.01 1.47
C ALA A 51 16.78 -13.03 1.06
N PRO A 52 17.95 -13.13 1.75
CA PRO A 52 18.82 -14.28 1.52
C PRO A 52 18.16 -15.50 2.14
N MET A 53 17.53 -16.33 1.31
CA MET A 53 17.11 -17.67 1.71
C MET A 53 18.15 -18.67 1.22
N LEU A 54 19.00 -19.12 2.14
CA LEU A 54 19.88 -20.26 1.94
C LEU A 54 19.14 -21.52 2.38
N ARG A 55 19.05 -22.51 1.50
CA ARG A 55 18.60 -23.86 1.84
C ARG A 55 19.60 -24.86 1.29
N ILE A 56 20.14 -25.70 2.17
CA ILE A 56 20.95 -26.88 1.83
C ILE A 56 20.01 -27.98 1.32
#